data_AF-A0A381YWU1-F1
#
_entry.id   AF-A0A381YWU1-F1
#
_cell.length_a   1.000
_cell.length_b   1.000
_cell.length_c   1.000
_cell.angle_alpha   90.00
_cell.angle_beta   90.00
_cell.angle_gamma   90.00
#
_symmetry.space_group_name_H-M   'P 1'
#
loop_
_entity.id
_entity.type
_entity.pdbx_description
1 polymer ?
#
loop_
_entity_poly.entity_id
_entity_poly.type
_entity_poly.pdbx_seq_one_letter_code
_entity_poly.pdbx_strand_id
1 'polypeptide(L)'
;MALNHNQYAVLAITATLCLAGFYTIIDAGLSTTESGGFEAASGDIEVNNEPHIGGQDHDGDGLPDRMEQTLYGTDWRDADTDGDGLDDGWEIANGLDPLDNGEPTMDDIPMTPPDNEEETGEQNETFPNPDNGPFGDPDRDGLTNTEEMELGTNPNIRDTDGDGLNDRWESEYTFVVETPSGDVTLLDPLDGNWDCYLLTPEVKGQIENDIGPSEWEEMGSQFGHSCDALLDLEQPEPDSLRNYVEERYDTNP
;
A
#
# COMPACT_ATOMS: atom_id res chain seq x y z
N MET A 1 -59.09 -49.28 -6.48
CA MET A 1 -58.40 -49.98 -5.37
C MET A 1 -57.95 -48.91 -4.39
N ALA A 2 -58.41 -48.96 -3.14
CA ALA A 2 -57.96 -48.01 -2.12
C ALA A 2 -56.54 -48.40 -1.68
N LEU A 3 -55.62 -47.42 -1.66
CA LEU A 3 -54.24 -47.64 -1.22
C LEU A 3 -54.20 -47.91 0.29
N ASN A 4 -53.19 -48.65 0.76
CA ASN A 4 -52.98 -48.83 2.20
C ASN A 4 -52.37 -47.54 2.80
N HIS A 5 -52.51 -47.31 4.11
CA HIS A 5 -52.04 -46.11 4.81
C HIS A 5 -50.56 -45.80 4.52
N ASN A 6 -49.71 -46.83 4.47
CA ASN A 6 -48.29 -46.68 4.16
C ASN A 6 -48.03 -46.28 2.69
N GLN A 7 -48.91 -46.65 1.77
CA GLN A 7 -48.79 -46.25 0.37
C GLN A 7 -49.25 -44.80 0.16
N TYR A 8 -50.22 -44.31 0.93
CA TYR A 8 -50.57 -42.89 0.96
C TYR A 8 -49.43 -42.03 1.53
N ALA A 9 -48.72 -42.51 2.56
CA ALA A 9 -47.57 -41.81 3.12
C ALA A 9 -46.42 -41.67 2.10
N VAL A 10 -46.09 -42.73 1.37
CA VAL A 10 -45.04 -42.68 0.33
C VAL A 10 -45.46 -41.78 -0.84
N LEU A 11 -46.74 -41.80 -1.25
CA LEU A 11 -47.27 -40.93 -2.30
C LEU A 11 -47.23 -39.44 -1.87
N ALA A 12 -47.54 -39.15 -0.62
CA ALA A 12 -47.49 -37.79 -0.09
C ALA A 12 -46.05 -37.24 -0.05
N ILE A 13 -45.09 -38.04 0.43
CA ILE A 13 -43.67 -37.63 0.51
C ILE A 13 -43.06 -37.45 -0.88
N THR A 14 -43.36 -38.34 -1.82
CA THR A 14 -42.86 -38.21 -3.21
C THR A 14 -43.48 -37.02 -3.92
N ALA A 15 -44.75 -36.71 -3.68
CA ALA A 15 -45.39 -35.51 -4.22
C ALA A 15 -44.79 -34.22 -3.67
N THR A 16 -44.49 -34.13 -2.36
CA THR A 16 -43.83 -32.95 -1.78
C THR A 16 -42.39 -32.78 -2.24
N LEU A 17 -41.63 -33.86 -2.38
CA LEU A 17 -40.26 -33.79 -2.91
C LEU A 17 -40.22 -33.34 -4.38
N CYS A 18 -41.15 -33.82 -5.20
CA CYS A 18 -41.29 -33.33 -6.58
C CYS A 18 -41.69 -31.85 -6.61
N LEU A 19 -42.67 -31.43 -5.79
CA LEU A 19 -43.12 -30.03 -5.75
C LEU A 19 -42.01 -29.07 -5.26
N ALA A 20 -41.21 -29.49 -4.27
CA ALA A 20 -40.07 -28.73 -3.79
C ALA A 20 -38.97 -28.60 -4.86
N GLY A 21 -38.70 -29.68 -5.61
CA GLY A 21 -37.74 -29.65 -6.73
C GLY A 21 -38.19 -28.76 -7.89
N PHE A 22 -39.49 -28.66 -8.17
CA PHE A 22 -40.00 -27.71 -9.17
C PHE A 22 -39.92 -26.26 -8.70
N TYR A 23 -40.11 -25.98 -7.41
CA TYR A 23 -40.06 -24.62 -6.86
C TYR A 23 -38.63 -24.04 -6.91
N THR A 24 -37.61 -24.83 -6.61
CA THR A 24 -36.20 -24.37 -6.68
C THR A 24 -35.72 -24.14 -8.11
N ILE A 25 -36.22 -24.91 -9.09
CA ILE A 25 -35.88 -24.73 -10.50
C ILE A 25 -36.58 -23.49 -11.09
N ILE A 26 -37.82 -23.21 -10.68
CA ILE A 26 -38.54 -22.03 -11.15
C ILE A 26 -37.97 -20.75 -10.52
N ASP A 27 -37.55 -20.76 -9.26
CA ASP A 27 -36.95 -19.59 -8.60
C ASP A 27 -35.57 -19.23 -9.20
N ALA A 28 -34.77 -20.25 -9.54
CA ALA A 28 -33.53 -20.06 -10.30
C ALA A 28 -33.76 -19.63 -11.76
N GLY A 29 -34.90 -20.00 -12.36
CA GLY A 29 -35.26 -19.66 -13.75
C GLY A 29 -35.98 -18.33 -13.92
N LEU A 30 -36.67 -17.82 -12.90
CA LEU A 30 -37.36 -16.51 -12.93
C LEU A 30 -36.45 -15.35 -12.53
N SER A 31 -35.38 -15.60 -11.76
CA SER A 31 -34.42 -14.56 -11.35
C SER A 31 -33.58 -14.00 -12.51
N THR A 32 -33.61 -14.64 -13.70
CA THR A 32 -32.86 -14.19 -14.88
C THR A 32 -33.73 -13.56 -15.97
N THR A 33 -35.03 -13.34 -15.74
CA THR A 33 -35.87 -12.63 -16.73
C THR A 33 -35.81 -11.12 -16.50
N GLU A 34 -34.93 -10.48 -17.29
CA GLU A 34 -34.90 -9.06 -17.63
C GLU A 34 -36.30 -8.41 -17.66
N SER A 35 -36.72 -7.72 -16.60
CA SER A 35 -37.79 -6.70 -16.69
C SER A 35 -37.90 -5.75 -15.49
N GLY A 36 -36.99 -5.82 -14.51
CA GLY A 36 -36.76 -4.66 -13.64
C GLY A 36 -35.96 -3.64 -14.44
N GLY A 37 -36.52 -2.46 -14.68
CA GLY A 37 -35.87 -1.37 -15.41
C GLY A 37 -34.68 -0.74 -14.66
N PHE A 38 -33.74 -1.56 -14.22
CA PHE A 38 -32.39 -1.16 -13.88
C PHE A 38 -31.51 -1.51 -15.07
N GLU A 39 -30.89 -0.50 -15.68
CA GLU A 39 -29.81 -0.72 -16.64
C GLU A 39 -28.71 -1.49 -15.92
N ALA A 40 -28.15 -2.51 -16.59
CA ALA A 40 -26.97 -3.18 -16.07
C ALA A 40 -25.83 -2.16 -16.06
N ALA A 41 -25.22 -1.93 -14.89
CA ALA A 41 -24.04 -1.06 -14.71
C ALA A 41 -22.79 -1.55 -15.50
N SER A 42 -22.94 -2.56 -16.37
CA SER A 42 -21.93 -3.05 -17.30
C SER A 42 -21.89 -2.26 -18.62
N GLY A 43 -22.83 -1.33 -18.84
CA GLY A 43 -22.87 -0.46 -20.03
C GLY A 43 -21.98 0.78 -19.93
N ASP A 44 -21.53 1.12 -18.72
CA ASP A 44 -20.83 2.37 -18.42
C ASP A 44 -19.32 2.16 -18.24
N ILE A 45 -18.87 0.90 -18.33
CA ILE A 45 -17.45 0.54 -18.31
C ILE A 45 -16.93 0.70 -19.76
N GLU A 46 -16.73 1.95 -20.17
CA GLU A 46 -15.68 2.21 -21.15
C GLU A 46 -14.35 1.84 -20.47
N VAL A 47 -13.76 0.71 -20.89
CA VAL A 47 -12.38 0.35 -20.53
C VAL A 47 -11.44 1.30 -21.29
N ASN A 48 -11.46 2.57 -20.88
CA ASN A 48 -10.33 3.45 -21.04
C ASN A 48 -9.41 3.12 -19.86
N ASN A 49 -8.12 2.99 -20.12
CA ASN A 49 -7.10 2.57 -19.16
C ASN A 49 -6.77 3.68 -18.14
N GLU A 50 -7.77 4.49 -17.78
CA GLU A 50 -7.75 5.47 -16.69
C GLU A 50 -8.30 4.76 -15.45
N PRO A 51 -7.66 4.87 -14.28
CA PRO A 51 -8.21 4.28 -13.06
C PRO A 51 -9.64 4.80 -12.87
N HIS A 52 -10.60 3.88 -12.74
CA HIS A 52 -12.01 4.23 -12.57
C HIS A 52 -12.24 4.95 -11.23
N ILE A 53 -11.97 6.25 -11.18
CA ILE A 53 -12.51 7.18 -10.19
C ILE A 53 -13.79 7.77 -10.80
N GLY A 54 -14.85 6.98 -10.79
CA GLY A 54 -16.17 7.39 -11.29
C GLY A 54 -16.94 8.21 -10.25
N GLY A 55 -16.39 9.33 -9.81
CA GLY A 55 -16.99 10.29 -8.88
C GLY A 55 -16.60 11.71 -9.29
N GLN A 56 -17.38 12.71 -8.86
CA GLN A 56 -16.83 14.07 -8.82
C GLN A 56 -15.75 14.10 -7.72
N ASP A 57 -14.70 14.86 -7.98
CA ASP A 57 -13.58 15.18 -7.10
C ASP A 57 -13.47 16.70 -7.24
N HIS A 58 -13.94 17.44 -6.22
CA HIS A 58 -14.19 18.88 -6.32
C HIS A 58 -12.99 19.74 -5.97
N ASP A 59 -12.14 19.28 -5.06
CA ASP A 59 -10.90 19.93 -4.60
C ASP A 59 -9.66 19.39 -5.33
N GLY A 60 -9.71 18.19 -5.89
CA GLY A 60 -8.69 17.65 -6.79
C GLY A 60 -7.53 16.98 -6.07
N ASP A 61 -7.75 16.48 -4.85
CA ASP A 61 -6.76 15.81 -4.01
C ASP A 61 -6.57 14.32 -4.37
N GLY A 62 -7.39 13.80 -5.28
CA GLY A 62 -7.38 12.41 -5.72
C GLY A 62 -8.40 11.51 -5.02
N LEU A 63 -9.20 12.03 -4.10
CA LEU A 63 -10.35 11.35 -3.51
C LEU A 63 -11.66 11.76 -4.18
N PRO A 64 -12.55 10.81 -4.47
CA PRO A 64 -13.88 11.17 -4.96
C PRO A 64 -14.78 11.65 -3.82
N ASP A 65 -15.58 12.71 -4.04
CA ASP A 65 -16.44 13.38 -3.03
C ASP A 65 -17.28 12.42 -2.18
N ARG A 66 -17.73 11.34 -2.81
CA ARG A 66 -18.60 10.34 -2.18
C ARG A 66 -17.82 9.55 -1.13
N MET A 67 -16.57 9.24 -1.41
CA MET A 67 -15.71 8.47 -0.53
C MET A 67 -15.33 9.30 0.69
N GLU A 68 -14.95 10.55 0.48
CA GLU A 68 -14.71 11.53 1.53
C GLU A 68 -15.91 11.64 2.48
N GLN A 69 -17.11 11.92 1.96
CA GLN A 69 -18.31 12.07 2.81
C GLN A 69 -18.80 10.77 3.49
N THR A 70 -18.53 9.59 2.92
CA THR A 70 -19.16 8.34 3.42
C THR A 70 -18.21 7.39 4.12
N LEU A 71 -16.91 7.46 3.86
CA LEU A 71 -15.90 6.55 4.39
C LEU A 71 -14.93 7.26 5.32
N TYR A 72 -14.36 8.38 4.90
CA TYR A 72 -13.25 9.04 5.60
C TYR A 72 -13.70 10.18 6.52
N GLY A 73 -14.80 10.86 6.19
CA GLY A 73 -15.31 11.98 6.97
C GLY A 73 -14.64 13.32 6.68
N THR A 74 -13.85 13.40 5.60
CA THR A 74 -13.20 14.61 5.09
C THR A 74 -14.19 15.53 4.36
N ASP A 75 -13.84 16.81 4.22
CA ASP A 75 -14.64 17.78 3.47
C ASP A 75 -14.24 17.79 1.99
N TRP A 76 -15.07 17.16 1.15
CA TRP A 76 -15.02 17.13 -0.33
C TRP A 76 -14.89 18.46 -1.09
N ARG A 77 -14.56 19.56 -0.42
CA ARG A 77 -14.30 20.87 -1.02
C ARG A 77 -12.96 21.43 -0.57
N ASP A 78 -12.27 20.75 0.32
CA ASP A 78 -11.02 21.14 0.92
C ASP A 78 -10.08 19.96 0.80
N ALA A 79 -9.02 20.12 0.02
CA ALA A 79 -8.05 19.06 -0.22
C ALA A 79 -7.29 18.65 1.05
N ASP A 80 -7.30 19.49 2.08
CA ASP A 80 -6.58 19.35 3.35
C ASP A 80 -7.59 19.68 4.47
N THR A 81 -8.30 18.65 4.95
CA THR A 81 -9.47 18.83 5.84
C THR A 81 -9.04 19.34 7.22
N ASP A 82 -7.90 18.90 7.73
CA ASP A 82 -7.40 19.28 9.06
C ASP A 82 -6.47 20.51 9.07
N GLY A 83 -6.06 20.95 7.88
CA GLY A 83 -5.36 22.20 7.62
C GLY A 83 -3.87 22.15 7.95
N ASP A 84 -3.25 20.98 7.87
CA ASP A 84 -1.86 20.75 8.27
C ASP A 84 -0.84 20.86 7.12
N GLY A 85 -1.34 20.90 5.88
CA GLY A 85 -0.56 21.01 4.65
C GLY A 85 -0.33 19.70 3.91
N LEU A 86 -0.87 18.58 4.39
CA LEU A 86 -0.97 17.31 3.67
C LEU A 86 -2.36 17.21 3.02
N ASP A 87 -2.41 16.68 1.80
CA ASP A 87 -3.69 16.48 1.11
C ASP A 87 -4.36 15.18 1.64
N ASP A 88 -5.66 15.21 1.92
CA ASP A 88 -6.44 14.10 2.48
C ASP A 88 -6.25 12.81 1.65
N GLY A 89 -6.26 12.95 0.32
CA GLY A 89 -6.01 11.86 -0.62
C GLY A 89 -4.63 11.25 -0.55
N TRP A 90 -3.60 12.06 -0.30
CA TRP A 90 -2.24 11.58 -0.12
C TRP A 90 -2.09 10.85 1.22
N GLU A 91 -2.64 11.41 2.29
CA GLU A 91 -2.63 10.79 3.62
C GLU A 91 -3.29 9.42 3.61
N ILE A 92 -4.50 9.33 3.02
CA ILE A 92 -5.23 8.06 2.90
C ILE A 92 -4.49 7.05 2.04
N ALA A 93 -3.85 7.49 0.95
CA ALA A 93 -3.08 6.60 0.09
C ALA A 93 -1.86 6.01 0.81
N ASN A 94 -1.28 6.77 1.74
CA ASN A 94 -0.11 6.37 2.51
C ASN A 94 -0.44 5.76 3.89
N GLY A 95 -1.68 5.80 4.33
CA GLY A 95 -2.13 5.18 5.59
C GLY A 95 -2.06 6.10 6.81
N LEU A 96 -1.98 7.42 6.59
CA LEU A 96 -2.13 8.46 7.61
C LEU A 96 -3.63 8.78 7.84
N ASP A 97 -3.93 9.61 8.84
CA ASP A 97 -5.30 10.00 9.20
C ASP A 97 -5.56 11.47 8.79
N PRO A 98 -6.40 11.73 7.76
CA PRO A 98 -6.65 13.07 7.19
C PRO A 98 -7.45 14.02 8.08
N LEU A 99 -7.73 13.59 9.32
CA LEU A 99 -8.43 14.38 10.33
C LEU A 99 -7.52 14.68 11.53
N ASP A 100 -6.25 14.31 11.46
CA ASP A 100 -5.28 14.36 12.54
C ASP A 100 -3.99 15.09 12.15
N ASN A 101 -3.99 16.40 12.35
CA ASN A 101 -2.86 17.28 12.07
C ASN A 101 -1.61 17.08 12.95
N GLY A 102 -1.60 16.04 13.80
CA GLY A 102 -0.51 15.70 14.71
C GLY A 102 -0.26 16.70 15.84
N GLU A 103 -1.07 17.75 15.96
CA GLU A 103 -0.90 18.81 16.94
C GLU A 103 -2.00 18.75 18.01
N PRO A 104 -1.67 18.71 19.32
CA PRO A 104 -2.68 18.72 20.36
C PRO A 104 -3.44 20.04 20.36
N THR A 105 -4.70 20.02 19.91
CA THR A 105 -5.59 21.17 20.05
C THR A 105 -5.83 21.44 21.54
N MET A 106 -5.73 22.71 21.97
CA MET A 106 -5.93 23.08 23.38
C MET A 106 -7.37 22.84 23.89
N ASP A 107 -8.29 22.42 23.02
CA ASP A 107 -9.71 22.25 23.33
C ASP A 107 -10.11 20.79 23.64
N ASP A 108 -9.29 19.79 23.27
CA ASP A 108 -9.66 18.36 23.35
C ASP A 108 -8.74 17.47 24.22
N ILE A 109 -8.31 17.95 25.41
CA ILE A 109 -7.74 17.04 26.43
C ILE A 109 -8.83 16.63 27.44
N PRO A 110 -9.56 15.51 27.26
CA PRO A 110 -10.16 14.83 28.38
C PRO A 110 -9.02 14.26 29.23
N MET A 111 -8.78 14.84 30.42
CA MET A 111 -7.95 14.22 31.45
C MET A 111 -8.60 12.90 31.92
N THR A 112 -8.48 11.83 31.15
CA THR A 112 -8.57 10.48 31.69
C THR A 112 -7.18 10.09 32.18
N PRO A 113 -7.02 9.67 33.44
CA PRO A 113 -5.74 9.20 33.95
C PRO A 113 -5.24 8.04 33.06
N PRO A 114 -3.93 7.94 32.79
CA PRO A 114 -3.39 6.84 32.01
C PRO A 114 -3.76 5.54 32.71
N ASP A 115 -4.51 4.72 31.98
CA ASP A 115 -4.64 3.31 32.27
C ASP A 115 -3.22 2.73 32.28
N ASN A 116 -2.87 2.10 33.39
CA ASN A 116 -1.60 1.45 33.60
C ASN A 116 -1.63 0.07 32.93
N GLU A 117 -1.59 0.04 31.61
CA GLU A 117 -1.44 -1.18 30.83
C GLU A 117 0.06 -1.41 30.57
N GLU A 118 0.59 -2.34 31.35
CA GLU A 118 1.96 -2.83 31.29
C GLU A 118 2.13 -3.68 30.00
N GLU A 119 3.07 -3.28 29.14
CA GLU A 119 3.85 -4.15 28.27
C GLU A 119 3.16 -4.78 27.04
N THR A 120 2.79 -3.95 26.06
CA THR A 120 3.04 -4.22 24.63
C THR A 120 3.65 -2.97 24.03
N GLY A 121 4.77 -3.07 23.31
CA GLY A 121 5.52 -1.95 22.73
C GLY A 121 4.82 -1.24 21.57
N GLU A 122 3.49 -1.23 21.57
CA GLU A 122 2.63 -0.60 20.60
C GLU A 122 1.70 0.33 21.38
N GLN A 123 1.66 1.59 20.95
CA GLN A 123 0.59 2.55 21.25
C GLN A 123 0.66 3.27 22.61
N ASN A 124 1.64 4.17 22.73
CA ASN A 124 1.33 5.48 23.30
C ASN A 124 0.67 6.31 22.19
N GLU A 125 -0.49 5.84 21.69
CA GLU A 125 -1.39 6.58 20.81
C GLU A 125 -1.89 7.78 21.60
N THR A 126 -1.08 8.83 21.55
CA THR A 126 -1.54 10.15 21.95
C THR A 126 -2.54 10.52 20.88
N PHE A 127 -3.76 10.87 21.28
CA PHE A 127 -4.73 11.48 20.37
C PHE A 127 -4.68 12.98 20.70
N PRO A 128 -4.31 13.86 19.76
CA PRO A 128 -3.88 13.64 18.37
C PRO A 128 -2.52 12.93 18.23
N ASN A 129 -2.32 12.12 17.17
CA ASN A 129 -1.10 11.34 16.93
C ASN A 129 -0.07 12.16 16.17
N PRO A 130 1.07 12.53 16.81
CA PRO A 130 2.07 13.37 16.17
C PRO A 130 2.70 12.75 14.92
N ASP A 131 2.59 11.43 14.72
CA ASP A 131 3.09 10.75 13.54
C ASP A 131 2.20 10.99 12.30
N ASN A 132 0.95 11.43 12.45
CA ASN A 132 0.05 11.71 11.32
C ASN A 132 0.33 13.06 10.66
N GLY A 133 0.69 14.07 11.45
CA GLY A 133 0.90 15.43 10.93
C GLY A 133 2.13 15.58 10.02
N PRO A 134 2.36 16.76 9.44
CA PRO A 134 3.40 17.01 8.42
C PRO A 134 4.83 16.77 8.90
N PHE A 135 5.06 16.84 10.22
CA PHE A 135 6.35 16.64 10.87
C PHE A 135 6.48 15.25 11.53
N GLY A 136 5.49 14.38 11.34
CA GLY A 136 5.50 12.99 11.76
C GLY A 136 6.56 12.19 11.00
N ASP A 137 7.01 11.10 11.62
CA ASP A 137 7.95 10.11 11.06
C ASP A 137 7.48 8.71 11.53
N PRO A 138 6.39 8.18 10.92
CA PRO A 138 5.72 6.97 11.40
C PRO A 138 6.62 5.73 11.36
N ASP A 139 7.42 5.59 10.31
CA ASP A 139 8.30 4.44 10.12
C ASP A 139 9.68 4.61 10.76
N ARG A 140 10.06 5.84 11.13
CA ARG A 140 11.30 6.21 11.82
C ARG A 140 12.54 6.00 10.97
N ASP A 141 12.45 6.21 9.66
CA ASP A 141 13.61 6.25 8.76
C ASP A 141 14.35 7.60 8.82
N GLY A 142 13.69 8.63 9.35
CA GLY A 142 14.21 9.98 9.55
C GLY A 142 13.79 11.01 8.50
N LEU A 143 12.90 10.66 7.57
CA LEU A 143 12.13 11.60 6.75
C LEU A 143 10.83 11.97 7.47
N THR A 144 10.35 13.18 7.22
CA THR A 144 9.03 13.62 7.67
C THR A 144 7.97 13.37 6.61
N ASN A 145 6.70 13.20 7.00
CA ASN A 145 5.58 13.03 6.07
C ASN A 145 5.60 14.07 4.92
N THR A 146 5.95 15.32 5.22
CA THR A 146 6.08 16.37 4.17
C THR A 146 7.22 16.09 3.19
N GLU A 147 8.39 15.66 3.68
CA GLU A 147 9.54 15.33 2.83
C GLU A 147 9.24 14.10 1.96
N GLU A 148 8.55 13.11 2.52
CA GLU A 148 8.13 11.92 1.79
C GLU A 148 7.07 12.22 0.74
N MET A 149 6.14 13.14 1.02
CA MET A 149 5.22 13.65 0.01
C MET A 149 5.96 14.32 -1.16
N GLU A 150 7.04 15.07 -0.88
CA GLU A 150 7.86 15.70 -1.92
C GLU A 150 8.67 14.67 -2.74
N LEU A 151 9.15 13.61 -2.09
CA LEU A 151 9.90 12.51 -2.73
C LEU A 151 8.99 11.49 -3.42
N GLY A 152 7.72 11.40 -3.02
CA GLY A 152 6.76 10.40 -3.48
C GLY A 152 6.90 9.03 -2.79
N THR A 153 7.62 8.97 -1.67
CA THR A 153 7.82 7.76 -0.86
C THR A 153 6.66 7.54 0.11
N ASN A 154 6.67 6.43 0.84
CA ASN A 154 5.58 6.04 1.73
C ASN A 154 5.93 6.22 3.22
N PRO A 155 5.28 7.15 3.94
CA PRO A 155 5.49 7.42 5.37
C PRO A 155 5.42 6.28 6.36
N ASN A 156 4.80 5.18 5.97
CA ASN A 156 4.66 4.01 6.82
C ASN A 156 5.63 2.89 6.45
N ILE A 157 6.53 3.11 5.49
CA ILE A 157 7.44 2.10 4.96
C ILE A 157 8.83 2.69 4.77
N ARG A 158 9.77 2.28 5.64
CA ARG A 158 11.16 2.77 5.63
C ARG A 158 11.90 2.63 4.29
N ASP A 159 11.45 1.71 3.45
CA ASP A 159 12.09 1.21 2.23
C ASP A 159 10.96 1.01 1.22
N THR A 160 10.65 2.08 0.48
CA THR A 160 9.43 2.15 -0.35
C THR A 160 9.49 1.18 -1.53
N ASP A 161 10.65 0.99 -2.14
CA ASP A 161 10.83 0.12 -3.30
C ASP A 161 11.25 -1.33 -2.94
N GLY A 162 11.54 -1.57 -1.66
CA GLY A 162 11.79 -2.87 -1.06
C GLY A 162 13.15 -3.45 -1.38
N ASP A 163 14.13 -2.60 -1.69
CA ASP A 163 15.46 -2.98 -2.15
C ASP A 163 16.45 -3.27 -1.01
N GLY A 164 16.10 -2.86 0.21
CA GLY A 164 16.85 -3.05 1.43
C GLY A 164 17.60 -1.81 1.93
N LEU A 165 17.51 -0.68 1.24
CA LEU A 165 17.96 0.64 1.66
C LEU A 165 16.76 1.45 2.18
N ASN A 166 17.01 2.48 2.99
CA ASN A 166 15.94 3.35 3.44
C ASN A 166 15.79 4.60 2.57
N ASP A 167 14.56 5.10 2.48
CA ASP A 167 14.19 6.20 1.59
C ASP A 167 15.04 7.45 1.88
N ARG A 168 15.26 7.74 3.17
CA ARG A 168 16.16 8.83 3.60
C ARG A 168 17.55 8.73 2.97
N TRP A 169 18.22 7.59 3.09
CA TRP A 169 19.63 7.46 2.67
C TRP A 169 19.74 7.54 1.15
N GLU A 170 18.80 6.94 0.43
CA GLU A 170 18.78 7.02 -1.03
C GLU A 170 18.59 8.45 -1.53
N SER A 171 17.67 9.20 -0.93
CA SER A 171 17.42 10.61 -1.28
C SER A 171 18.64 11.52 -1.07
N GLU A 172 19.53 11.19 -0.13
CA GLU A 172 20.76 11.97 0.12
C GLU A 172 21.87 11.68 -0.91
N TYR A 173 21.91 10.46 -1.46
CA TYR A 173 23.02 9.97 -2.28
C TYR A 173 22.68 9.68 -3.74
N THR A 174 21.45 9.97 -4.20
CA THR A 174 21.02 9.75 -5.59
C THR A 174 22.02 10.28 -6.63
N PHE A 175 22.40 9.44 -7.60
CA PHE A 175 23.23 9.88 -8.73
C PHE A 175 22.93 9.12 -10.02
N VAL A 176 23.30 9.74 -11.15
CA VAL A 176 22.97 9.23 -12.49
C VAL A 176 24.21 8.70 -13.19
N VAL A 177 24.11 7.49 -13.73
CA VAL A 177 25.16 6.84 -14.51
C VAL A 177 24.73 6.71 -15.97
N GLU A 178 25.54 7.27 -16.89
CA GLU A 178 25.34 7.09 -18.33
C GLU A 178 25.80 5.68 -18.75
N THR A 179 24.86 4.81 -19.12
CA THR A 179 25.16 3.47 -19.66
C THR A 179 24.93 3.40 -21.17
N PRO A 180 25.50 2.41 -21.89
CA PRO A 180 25.21 2.21 -23.31
C PRO A 180 23.73 1.94 -23.62
N SER A 181 22.94 1.56 -22.62
CA SER A 181 21.52 1.27 -22.72
C SER A 181 20.62 2.47 -22.38
N GLY A 182 21.19 3.55 -21.85
CA GLY A 182 20.48 4.73 -21.35
C GLY A 182 21.05 5.23 -20.03
N ASP A 183 20.56 6.37 -19.57
CA ASP A 183 20.90 6.90 -18.25
C ASP A 183 20.14 6.07 -17.19
N VAL A 184 20.85 5.62 -16.18
CA VAL A 184 20.30 4.88 -15.03
C VAL A 184 20.48 5.77 -13.80
N THR A 185 19.38 6.07 -13.12
CA THR A 185 19.40 6.72 -11.81
C THR A 185 19.63 5.63 -10.77
N LEU A 186 20.68 5.74 -9.97
CA LEU A 186 20.96 4.85 -8.85
C LEU A 186 20.61 5.56 -7.55
N LEU A 187 20.27 4.76 -6.53
CA LEU A 187 19.79 5.22 -5.22
C LEU A 187 18.56 6.13 -5.36
N ASP A 188 17.56 5.66 -6.11
CA ASP A 188 16.25 6.31 -6.24
C ASP A 188 15.29 5.56 -5.32
N PRO A 189 14.73 6.20 -4.27
CA PRO A 189 13.89 5.51 -3.28
C PRO A 189 12.58 4.92 -3.83
N LEU A 190 12.28 5.20 -5.10
CA LEU A 190 11.12 4.66 -5.81
C LEU A 190 11.49 3.53 -6.81
N ASP A 191 12.77 3.26 -7.03
CA ASP A 191 13.25 2.26 -7.99
C ASP A 191 14.60 1.65 -7.59
N GLY A 192 14.55 0.52 -6.87
CA GLY A 192 15.72 -0.25 -6.45
C GLY A 192 16.46 -0.99 -7.57
N ASN A 193 16.28 -0.56 -8.82
CA ASN A 193 17.01 -1.01 -10.00
C ASN A 193 17.19 -2.54 -10.05
N TRP A 194 16.08 -3.26 -9.93
CA TRP A 194 16.09 -4.73 -9.91
C TRP A 194 16.67 -5.31 -11.21
N ASP A 195 17.70 -6.16 -11.07
CA ASP A 195 18.41 -6.78 -12.20
C ASP A 195 19.02 -5.78 -13.20
N CYS A 196 19.60 -4.68 -12.68
CA CYS A 196 20.15 -3.63 -13.52
C CYS A 196 21.36 -4.06 -14.37
N TYR A 197 21.64 -3.27 -15.42
CA TYR A 197 22.70 -3.53 -16.40
C TYR A 197 24.12 -3.63 -15.79
N LEU A 198 24.35 -2.96 -14.67
CA LEU A 198 25.65 -2.93 -14.00
C LEU A 198 25.99 -4.25 -13.29
N LEU A 199 24.97 -5.04 -12.92
CA LEU A 199 25.15 -6.36 -12.34
C LEU A 199 25.42 -7.42 -13.42
N THR A 200 26.62 -7.37 -14.01
CA THR A 200 27.03 -8.43 -14.94
C THR A 200 27.19 -9.77 -14.21
N PRO A 201 27.12 -10.92 -14.92
CA PRO A 201 27.32 -12.23 -14.29
C PRO A 201 28.66 -12.35 -13.54
N GLU A 202 29.69 -11.64 -13.99
CA GLU A 202 30.99 -11.56 -13.30
C GLU A 202 30.89 -10.79 -11.97
N VAL A 203 30.20 -9.65 -11.96
CA VAL A 203 30.00 -8.83 -10.75
C VAL A 203 29.12 -9.57 -9.74
N LYS A 204 28.00 -10.16 -10.18
CA LYS A 204 27.14 -10.99 -9.32
C LYS A 204 27.93 -12.13 -8.67
N GLY A 205 28.76 -12.81 -9.45
CA GLY A 205 29.61 -13.88 -8.92
C GLY A 205 30.68 -13.39 -7.94
N GLN A 206 31.17 -12.15 -8.07
CA GLN A 206 32.07 -11.57 -7.06
C GLN A 206 31.33 -11.29 -5.76
N ILE A 207 30.19 -10.61 -5.84
CA ILE A 207 29.36 -10.26 -4.68
C ILE A 207 28.90 -11.52 -3.94
N GLU A 208 28.41 -12.54 -4.65
CA GLU A 208 28.01 -13.84 -4.05
C GLU A 208 29.17 -14.52 -3.30
N ASN A 209 30.42 -14.37 -3.77
CA ASN A 209 31.58 -14.89 -3.05
C ASN A 209 31.98 -14.04 -1.84
N ASP A 210 31.70 -12.74 -1.86
CA ASP A 210 32.05 -11.81 -0.79
C ASP A 210 31.08 -11.93 0.40
N ILE A 211 29.77 -11.91 0.14
CA ILE A 211 28.71 -11.99 1.19
C ILE A 211 28.34 -13.45 1.51
N GLY A 212 28.54 -14.35 0.54
CA GLY A 212 28.20 -15.76 0.67
C GLY A 212 26.76 -16.08 0.22
N PRO A 213 26.47 -17.37 -0.03
CA PRO A 213 25.26 -17.78 -0.73
C PRO A 213 23.96 -17.59 0.08
N SER A 214 24.03 -17.60 1.42
CA SER A 214 22.85 -17.39 2.26
C SER A 214 22.39 -15.92 2.25
N GLU A 215 23.33 -15.00 2.44
CA GLU A 215 23.04 -13.56 2.42
C GLU A 215 22.62 -13.13 1.01
N TRP A 216 23.27 -13.68 -0.02
CA TRP A 216 22.86 -13.47 -1.41
C TRP A 216 21.40 -13.89 -1.65
N GLU A 217 20.98 -15.07 -1.20
CA GLU A 217 19.60 -15.53 -1.38
C GLU A 217 18.59 -14.68 -0.59
N GLU A 218 18.96 -14.18 0.60
CA GLU A 218 18.12 -13.30 1.43
C GLU A 218 17.95 -11.90 0.83
N MET A 219 18.98 -11.37 0.17
CA MET A 219 18.96 -10.08 -0.53
C MET A 219 18.36 -10.16 -1.95
N GLY A 220 17.87 -11.33 -2.35
CA GLY A 220 17.19 -11.53 -3.61
C GLY A 220 15.69 -11.46 -3.46
N SER A 221 15.02 -10.76 -4.37
CA SER A 221 13.57 -10.84 -4.53
C SER A 221 13.21 -11.73 -5.73
N GLN A 222 11.91 -11.92 -5.98
CA GLN A 222 11.44 -12.58 -7.20
C GLN A 222 11.87 -11.87 -8.49
N PHE A 223 12.28 -10.60 -8.40
CA PHE A 223 12.69 -9.74 -9.51
C PHE A 223 14.21 -9.73 -9.73
N GLY A 224 14.98 -10.39 -8.86
CA GLY A 224 16.44 -10.45 -8.93
C GLY A 224 17.06 -9.81 -7.71
N HIS A 225 18.18 -9.12 -7.90
CA HIS A 225 18.83 -8.36 -6.84
C HIS A 225 18.84 -6.89 -7.23
N SER A 226 18.63 -6.02 -6.25
CA SER A 226 18.83 -4.59 -6.39
C SER A 226 20.30 -4.31 -6.64
N CYS A 227 20.59 -3.40 -7.57
CA CYS A 227 21.94 -2.92 -7.74
C CYS A 227 22.24 -1.68 -6.90
N ASP A 228 21.21 -0.99 -6.42
CA ASP A 228 21.35 0.10 -5.46
C ASP A 228 21.86 -0.45 -4.12
N ALA A 229 21.28 -1.53 -3.60
CA ALA A 229 21.75 -2.14 -2.36
C ALA A 229 23.12 -2.84 -2.48
N LEU A 230 23.41 -3.48 -3.63
CA LEU A 230 24.55 -4.42 -3.76
C LEU A 230 25.83 -3.84 -4.37
N LEU A 231 25.74 -2.75 -5.11
CA LEU A 231 26.93 -2.15 -5.68
C LEU A 231 27.75 -1.43 -4.59
N ASP A 232 29.01 -1.21 -4.90
CA ASP A 232 29.94 -0.38 -4.13
C ASP A 232 30.18 0.81 -5.06
N LEU A 233 29.53 1.92 -4.75
CA LEU A 233 29.39 3.07 -5.64
C LEU A 233 30.45 4.15 -5.36
N GLU A 234 31.29 3.94 -4.35
CA GLU A 234 32.19 4.95 -3.82
C GLU A 234 33.17 5.44 -4.90
N GLN A 235 33.23 6.76 -5.04
CA GLN A 235 34.16 7.44 -5.93
C GLN A 235 35.18 8.25 -5.10
N PRO A 236 36.49 8.23 -5.44
CA PRO A 236 37.09 7.69 -6.67
C PRO A 236 37.65 6.26 -6.55
N GLU A 237 37.73 5.70 -5.34
CA GLU A 237 38.17 4.32 -5.10
C GLU A 237 37.17 3.63 -4.17
N PRO A 238 36.56 2.52 -4.60
CA PRO A 238 35.65 1.73 -3.77
C PRO A 238 36.38 1.14 -2.56
N ASP A 239 35.84 1.30 -1.35
CA ASP A 239 36.44 0.80 -0.11
C ASP A 239 36.09 -0.67 0.23
N SER A 240 35.33 -1.33 -0.66
CA SER A 240 34.82 -2.71 -0.54
C SER A 240 33.64 -2.87 0.41
N LEU A 241 33.10 -1.79 0.97
CA LEU A 241 31.78 -1.78 1.59
C LEU A 241 30.72 -1.63 0.50
N ARG A 242 29.65 -2.40 0.65
CA ARG A 242 28.48 -2.30 -0.25
C ARG A 242 27.50 -1.34 0.38
N ASN A 243 26.68 -0.71 -0.44
CA ASN A 243 25.69 0.28 -0.02
C ASN A 243 24.81 -0.17 1.18
N TYR A 244 24.28 -1.40 1.16
CA TYR A 244 23.48 -1.93 2.30
C TYR A 244 24.25 -2.04 3.63
N VAL A 245 25.58 -2.12 3.57
CA VAL A 245 26.45 -2.11 4.74
C VAL A 245 26.71 -0.68 5.18
N GLU A 246 26.87 0.22 4.22
CA GLU A 246 27.15 1.63 4.46
C GLU A 246 25.97 2.35 5.10
N GLU A 247 24.76 2.12 4.63
CA GLU A 247 23.51 2.61 5.23
C GLU A 247 23.43 2.22 6.72
N ARG A 248 23.69 0.95 7.05
CA ARG A 248 23.73 0.47 8.44
C ARG A 248 24.76 1.17 9.33
N TYR A 249 25.87 1.64 8.75
CA TYR A 249 26.92 2.34 9.48
C TYR A 249 26.89 3.86 9.31
N ASP A 250 25.89 4.39 8.59
CA ASP A 250 25.75 5.80 8.25
C ASP A 250 27.03 6.35 7.57
N THR A 251 27.58 5.56 6.64
CA THR A 251 28.72 5.94 5.81
C THR A 251 28.27 6.35 4.40
N ASN A 252 29.15 7.04 3.68
CA ASN A 252 28.86 7.61 2.37
C ASN A 252 29.16 6.58 1.28
N PRO A 253 28.23 6.33 0.35
CA PRO A 253 28.41 5.45 -0.80
C PRO A 253 29.18 6.08 -1.99
#